data_AF-A0A2P5HKR0-F1
#
_entry.id   AF-A0A2P5HKR0-F1
#
_cell.length_a   1.000
_cell.length_b   1.000
_cell.length_c   1.000
_cell.angle_alpha   90.00
_cell.angle_beta   90.00
_cell.angle_gamma   90.00
#
_symmetry.space_group_name_H-M   'P 1'
#
loop_
_entity.id
_entity.type
_entity.pdbx_description
1 polymer ?
#
loop_
_entity_poly.entity_id
_entity_poly.type
_entity_poly.pdbx_seq_one_letter_code
_entity_poly.pdbx_strand_id
1 'polypeptide(L)'
;MLSISTNIETFRLGIQVRDLASTFRDAIKMTEWLGFRYIWIDSLCIIQDSLTDWEVQSSLMASVYGSTELVLAASIASSTEEGFLKVERTGYRETSLKISGNKKSVLNLKYRLLNPIDVFPMLEPLEYRAWALEERLLARQYLAIGSYDTTWACTTCSAC
;
A
#
# COMPACT_ATOMS: atom_id res chain seq x y z
N MET A 1 -5.10 -10.94 -11.02
CA MET A 1 -4.82 -12.38 -10.72
C MET A 1 -4.81 -12.56 -9.21
N LEU A 2 -5.47 -13.60 -8.68
CA LEU A 2 -5.60 -13.89 -7.25
C LEU A 2 -4.96 -15.25 -6.92
N SER A 3 -4.57 -15.45 -5.67
CA SER A 3 -4.09 -16.75 -5.18
C SER A 3 -5.28 -17.66 -4.84
N ILE A 4 -5.36 -18.82 -5.49
CA ILE A 4 -6.38 -19.85 -5.29
C ILE A 4 -5.71 -21.22 -5.17
N SER A 5 -6.43 -22.19 -4.64
CA SER A 5 -5.91 -23.52 -4.32
C SER A 5 -5.27 -24.22 -5.52
N THR A 6 -5.74 -23.94 -6.74
CA THR A 6 -5.24 -24.54 -7.98
C THR A 6 -3.97 -23.89 -8.54
N ASN A 7 -3.66 -22.64 -8.18
CA ASN A 7 -2.51 -21.91 -8.72
C ASN A 7 -1.42 -21.60 -7.67
N ILE A 8 -1.62 -22.01 -6.42
CA ILE A 8 -0.70 -21.73 -5.31
C ILE A 8 0.71 -22.28 -5.55
N GLU A 9 0.85 -23.46 -6.15
CA GLU A 9 2.17 -24.03 -6.44
C GLU A 9 2.90 -23.22 -7.51
N THR A 10 2.19 -22.72 -8.52
CA THR A 10 2.76 -21.77 -9.49
C THR A 10 3.20 -20.47 -8.81
N PHE A 11 2.40 -19.97 -7.86
CA PHE A 11 2.74 -18.78 -7.09
C PHE A 11 4.01 -18.98 -6.23
N ARG A 12 4.18 -20.16 -5.65
CA ARG A 12 5.37 -20.54 -4.87
C ARG A 12 6.64 -20.65 -5.72
N LEU A 13 6.50 -21.09 -6.97
CA LEU A 13 7.62 -21.14 -7.93
C LEU A 13 8.01 -19.75 -8.44
N GLY A 14 7.12 -18.77 -8.30
CA GLY A 14 7.33 -17.39 -8.71
C GLY A 14 6.46 -17.02 -9.91
N ILE A 15 5.94 -15.80 -9.87
CA ILE A 15 5.11 -15.21 -10.92
C ILE A 15 5.80 -13.99 -11.52
N GLN A 16 5.52 -13.74 -12.79
CA GLN A 16 6.07 -12.56 -13.45
C GLN A 16 5.25 -11.34 -13.03
N VAL A 17 5.93 -10.30 -12.55
CA VAL A 17 5.28 -9.06 -12.08
C VAL A 17 4.37 -8.47 -13.17
N ARG A 18 4.74 -8.59 -14.45
CA ARG A 18 3.92 -8.07 -15.56
C ARG A 18 2.50 -8.67 -15.65
N ASP A 19 2.31 -9.89 -15.13
CA ASP A 19 1.03 -10.61 -15.16
C ASP A 19 0.11 -10.22 -13.99
N LEU A 20 0.61 -9.43 -13.05
CA LEU A 20 -0.16 -8.88 -11.94
C LEU A 20 -0.93 -7.62 -12.35
N ALA A 21 -2.00 -7.36 -11.61
CA ALA A 21 -2.82 -6.16 -11.74
C ALA A 21 -1.97 -4.89 -11.53
N SER A 22 -2.34 -3.78 -12.17
CA SER A 22 -1.53 -2.56 -12.17
C SER A 22 -1.18 -2.05 -10.77
N THR A 23 -2.13 -2.08 -9.83
CA THR A 23 -1.91 -1.66 -8.43
C THR A 23 -0.88 -2.55 -7.72
N PHE A 24 -0.87 -3.86 -7.99
CA PHE A 24 0.15 -4.75 -7.43
C PHE A 24 1.53 -4.51 -8.03
N ARG A 25 1.60 -4.26 -9.34
CA ARG A 25 2.87 -3.91 -10.01
C ARG A 25 3.47 -2.64 -9.43
N ASP A 26 2.63 -1.63 -9.23
CA ASP A 26 3.03 -0.36 -8.63
C ASP A 26 3.44 -0.56 -7.16
N ALA A 27 2.73 -1.39 -6.40
CA ALA A 27 3.07 -1.71 -5.01
C ALA A 27 4.41 -2.46 -4.88
N ILE A 28 4.67 -3.44 -5.73
CA ILE A 28 5.95 -4.16 -5.78
C ILE A 28 7.09 -3.20 -6.13
N LYS A 29 6.91 -2.38 -7.16
CA LYS A 29 7.89 -1.39 -7.59
C LYS A 29 8.21 -0.39 -6.48
N MET A 30 7.17 0.09 -5.78
CA MET A 30 7.33 0.98 -4.63
C MET A 30 8.07 0.28 -3.49
N THR A 31 7.75 -0.97 -3.20
CA THR A 31 8.42 -1.79 -2.17
C THR A 31 9.92 -1.90 -2.45
N GLU A 32 10.31 -2.20 -3.70
CA GLU A 32 11.71 -2.27 -4.12
C GLU A 32 12.41 -0.91 -4.02
N TRP A 33 11.75 0.16 -4.46
CA TRP A 33 12.28 1.53 -4.37
C TRP A 33 12.51 1.99 -2.94
N LEU A 34 11.66 1.55 -2.02
CA LEU A 34 11.81 1.79 -0.58
C LEU A 34 12.91 0.92 0.05
N GLY A 35 13.43 -0.07 -0.67
CA GLY A 35 14.49 -0.96 -0.19
C GLY A 35 13.97 -2.14 0.64
N PHE A 36 12.67 -2.42 0.60
CA PHE A 36 12.10 -3.61 1.18
C PHE A 36 12.19 -4.80 0.21
N ARG A 37 12.38 -6.00 0.77
CA ARG A 37 12.48 -7.23 -0.01
C ARG A 37 11.15 -7.95 -0.19
N TYR A 38 10.23 -7.75 0.75
CA TYR A 38 8.98 -8.50 0.83
C TYR A 38 7.81 -7.53 0.92
N ILE A 39 6.72 -7.89 0.24
CA ILE A 39 5.41 -7.25 0.35
C ILE A 39 4.40 -8.34 0.68
N TRP A 40 3.47 -8.02 1.58
CA TRP A 40 2.31 -8.86 1.84
C TRP A 40 1.09 -8.20 1.21
N ILE A 41 0.35 -8.95 0.40
CA ILE A 41 -0.89 -8.53 -0.24
C ILE A 41 -1.90 -9.64 0.00
N ASP A 42 -2.97 -9.36 0.74
CA ASP A 42 -4.03 -10.30 1.12
C ASP A 42 -4.47 -11.20 -0.04
N SER A 43 -4.74 -10.61 -1.21
CA SER A 43 -5.20 -11.29 -2.42
C SER A 43 -4.19 -12.27 -3.04
N LEU A 44 -2.91 -12.15 -2.70
CA LEU A 44 -1.82 -13.01 -3.18
C LEU A 44 -1.32 -13.97 -2.09
N CYS A 45 -1.41 -13.57 -0.83
CA CYS A 45 -0.87 -14.32 0.31
C CYS A 45 -1.91 -15.20 1.01
N ILE A 46 -3.20 -14.97 0.80
CA ILE A 46 -4.31 -15.77 1.33
C ILE A 46 -4.95 -16.54 0.18
N ILE A 47 -5.28 -17.81 0.42
CA ILE A 47 -5.96 -18.67 -0.55
C ILE A 47 -7.45 -18.27 -0.60
N GLN A 48 -7.83 -17.56 -1.66
CA GLN A 48 -9.13 -16.89 -1.75
C GLN A 48 -10.33 -17.84 -1.85
N ASP A 49 -10.12 -19.08 -2.29
CA ASP A 49 -11.15 -20.12 -2.40
C ASP A 49 -11.20 -21.09 -1.21
N SER A 50 -10.43 -20.80 -0.14
CA SER A 50 -10.38 -21.61 1.08
C SER A 50 -10.87 -20.81 2.28
N LEU A 51 -12.07 -21.16 2.77
CA LEU A 51 -12.61 -20.57 4.00
C LEU A 51 -11.71 -20.83 5.21
N THR A 52 -11.15 -22.03 5.31
CA THR A 52 -10.26 -22.39 6.41
C THR A 52 -8.98 -21.57 6.41
N ASP A 53 -8.39 -21.32 5.24
CA ASP A 53 -7.21 -20.46 5.14
C ASP A 53 -7.57 -19.00 5.47
N TRP A 54 -8.71 -18.53 4.97
CA TRP A 54 -9.21 -17.20 5.27
C TRP A 54 -9.44 -16.98 6.78
N GLU A 55 -10.04 -17.94 7.49
CA GLU A 55 -10.25 -17.86 8.95
C GLU A 55 -8.92 -17.74 9.71
N VAL A 56 -7.92 -18.54 9.33
CA VAL A 56 -6.59 -18.48 9.94
C VAL A 56 -5.92 -17.15 9.64
N GLN A 57 -5.86 -16.73 8.36
CA GLN A 57 -5.15 -15.53 7.95
C GLN A 57 -5.84 -14.25 8.46
N SER A 58 -7.17 -14.19 8.44
CA SER A 58 -7.93 -13.04 8.97
C SER A 58 -7.69 -12.83 10.46
N SER A 59 -7.59 -13.91 11.25
CA SER A 59 -7.21 -13.81 12.67
C SER A 59 -5.81 -13.25 12.90
N LEU A 60 -4.92 -13.36 11.90
CA LEU A 60 -3.55 -12.88 11.95
C LEU A 60 -3.37 -11.48 11.33
N MET A 61 -4.35 -10.95 10.58
CA MET A 61 -4.23 -9.67 9.86
C MET A 61 -3.81 -8.52 10.78
N ALA A 62 -4.40 -8.42 11.97
CA ALA A 62 -4.02 -7.41 12.94
C ALA A 62 -2.53 -7.49 13.34
N SER A 63 -2.01 -8.72 13.52
CA SER A 63 -0.59 -8.96 13.81
C SER A 63 0.29 -8.66 12.60
N VAL A 64 -0.18 -8.95 11.38
CA VAL A 64 0.53 -8.63 10.14
C VAL A 64 0.70 -7.12 10.01
N TYR A 65 -0.39 -6.34 10.04
CA TYR A 65 -0.33 -4.88 9.96
C TYR A 65 0.46 -4.24 11.12
N GLY A 66 0.32 -4.77 12.34
CA GLY A 66 1.03 -4.27 13.52
C GLY A 66 2.53 -4.59 13.58
N SER A 67 2.98 -5.58 12.80
CA SER A 67 4.37 -6.06 12.81
C SER A 67 5.14 -5.74 11.53
N THR A 68 4.50 -5.17 10.51
CA THR A 68 5.18 -4.69 9.30
C THR A 68 6.00 -3.43 9.60
N GLU A 69 7.09 -3.24 8.84
CA GLU A 69 7.86 -1.99 8.93
C GLU A 69 7.10 -0.80 8.34
N LEU A 70 6.31 -1.06 7.29
CA LEU A 70 5.54 -0.06 6.58
C LEU A 70 4.29 -0.71 5.96
N VAL A 71 3.15 -0.05 6.13
CA VAL A 71 1.93 -0.30 5.35
C VAL A 71 1.86 0.70 4.22
N LEU A 72 1.75 0.20 2.98
CA LEU A 72 1.60 1.00 1.78
C LEU A 72 0.12 1.02 1.37
N ALA A 73 -0.48 2.20 1.37
CA ALA A 73 -1.86 2.41 0.98
C ALA A 73 -1.96 3.12 -0.37
N ALA A 74 -2.50 2.41 -1.36
CA ALA A 74 -2.81 2.96 -2.68
C ALA A 74 -4.14 3.72 -2.66
N SER A 75 -4.25 4.76 -1.83
CA SER A 75 -5.52 5.45 -1.54
C SER A 75 -6.26 5.96 -2.77
N ILE A 76 -5.51 6.45 -3.77
CA ILE A 76 -6.02 6.96 -5.04
C ILE A 76 -6.66 5.90 -5.95
N ALA A 77 -6.27 4.63 -5.80
CA ALA A 77 -6.71 3.58 -6.72
C ALA A 77 -8.10 3.07 -6.31
N SER A 78 -9.08 3.25 -7.18
CA SER A 78 -10.44 2.75 -6.97
C SER A 78 -10.57 1.25 -7.25
N SER A 79 -9.63 0.70 -8.03
CA SER A 79 -9.57 -0.73 -8.36
C SER A 79 -8.12 -1.24 -8.44
N THR A 80 -7.96 -2.56 -8.47
CA THR A 80 -6.64 -3.19 -8.62
C THR A 80 -5.99 -2.95 -9.98
N GLU A 81 -6.75 -2.52 -10.99
CA GLU A 81 -6.26 -2.38 -12.37
C GLU A 81 -5.84 -0.96 -12.76
N GLU A 82 -6.17 0.06 -11.96
CA GLU A 82 -5.79 1.45 -12.23
C GLU A 82 -4.31 1.72 -12.01
N GLY A 83 -3.70 1.13 -10.97
CA GLY A 83 -2.40 1.56 -10.49
C GLY A 83 -2.47 2.92 -9.77
N PHE A 84 -1.33 3.37 -9.24
CA PHE A 84 -1.24 4.61 -8.46
C PHE A 84 0.03 5.43 -8.71
N LEU A 85 1.03 4.88 -9.40
CA LEU A 85 2.31 5.59 -9.66
C LEU A 85 2.30 6.45 -10.93
N LYS A 86 1.39 6.17 -11.87
CA LYS A 86 1.35 6.86 -13.18
C LYS A 86 0.46 8.10 -13.21
N VAL A 87 -0.12 8.50 -12.09
CA VAL A 87 -1.02 9.65 -12.06
C VAL A 87 -0.20 10.94 -12.16
N GLU A 88 -0.41 11.69 -13.24
CA GLU A 88 0.21 13.00 -13.40
C GLU A 88 -0.35 13.98 -12.36
N ARG A 89 0.53 14.36 -11.43
CA ARG A 89 0.23 15.24 -10.32
C ARG A 89 0.73 16.65 -10.63
N THR A 90 -0.11 17.46 -11.27
CA THR A 90 0.22 18.86 -11.60
C THR A 90 0.11 19.77 -10.37
N GLY A 91 1.11 20.65 -10.18
CA GLY A 91 1.13 21.61 -9.06
C GLY A 91 1.66 21.08 -7.72
N TYR A 92 2.31 19.91 -7.71
CA TYR A 92 2.86 19.30 -6.50
C TYR A 92 4.30 19.73 -6.27
N ARG A 93 4.66 19.92 -4.99
CA ARG A 93 6.03 20.10 -4.53
C ARG A 93 6.66 18.75 -4.22
N GLU A 94 7.97 18.68 -4.38
CA GLU A 94 8.75 17.50 -4.00
C GLU A 94 9.36 17.71 -2.61
N THR A 95 9.31 16.68 -1.78
CA THR A 95 10.05 16.59 -0.51
C THR A 95 10.68 15.22 -0.42
N SER A 96 11.75 15.08 0.36
CA SER A 96 12.47 13.83 0.51
C SER A 96 12.25 13.30 1.93
N LEU A 97 11.54 12.19 2.06
CA LEU A 97 11.37 11.50 3.33
C LEU A 97 12.38 10.35 3.43
N LYS A 98 13.18 10.37 4.49
CA LYS A 98 14.07 9.25 4.81
C LYS A 98 13.23 8.17 5.47
N ILE A 99 12.93 7.12 4.74
CA ILE A 99 12.26 5.95 5.30
C ILE A 99 13.36 5.00 5.76
N SER A 100 13.34 4.69 7.06
CA SER A 100 14.32 3.79 7.67
C SER A 100 13.95 2.34 7.36
N GLY A 101 14.26 1.87 6.15
CA GLY A 101 14.30 0.43 5.85
C GLY A 101 15.71 -0.15 6.06
N ASN A 102 15.89 -1.43 5.70
CA ASN A 102 17.19 -2.13 5.72
C ASN A 102 18.29 -1.43 4.88
N LYS A 103 17.90 -0.56 3.95
CA LYS A 103 18.77 0.39 3.27
C LYS A 103 18.25 1.79 3.56
N LYS A 104 19.15 2.76 3.78
CA LYS A 104 18.80 4.18 3.88
C LYS A 104 18.22 4.64 2.53
N SER A 105 16.93 4.47 2.35
CA SER A 105 16.22 4.86 1.14
C SER A 105 15.63 6.26 1.34
N VAL A 106 15.88 7.14 0.37
CA VAL A 106 15.27 8.47 0.33
C VAL A 106 14.10 8.40 -0.62
N LEU A 107 12.88 8.55 -0.10
CA LEU A 107 11.68 8.62 -0.92
C LEU A 107 11.40 10.08 -1.26
N ASN A 108 11.40 10.42 -2.55
CA ASN A 108 10.90 11.72 -2.99
C ASN A 108 9.36 11.67 -3.05
N LEU A 109 8.74 12.24 -2.03
CA LEU A 109 7.31 12.42 -1.91
C LEU A 109 6.87 13.65 -2.71
N LYS A 110 5.77 13.50 -3.44
CA LYS A 110 5.05 14.62 -4.04
C LYS A 110 3.85 14.97 -3.18
N TYR A 111 3.80 16.20 -2.71
CA TYR A 111 2.69 16.73 -1.93
C TYR A 111 2.20 18.05 -2.52
N ARG A 112 0.92 18.36 -2.38
CA ARG A 112 0.37 19.67 -2.72
C ARG A 112 -0.01 20.36 -1.41
N LEU A 113 0.39 21.62 -1.26
CA LEU A 113 -0.11 22.46 -0.18
C LEU A 113 -1.58 22.77 -0.50
N LEU A 114 -2.49 22.34 0.37
CA LEU A 114 -3.92 22.59 0.22
C LEU A 114 -4.18 24.10 0.28
N ASN A 115 -4.84 24.66 -0.73
CA ASN A 115 -5.42 25.99 -0.59
C ASN A 115 -6.77 25.89 0.13
N PRO A 116 -7.14 26.82 1.02
CA PRO A 116 -8.43 26.81 1.72
C PRO A 116 -9.67 26.79 0.79
N ILE A 117 -9.48 27.11 -0.49
CA ILE A 117 -10.51 27.20 -1.53
C ILE A 117 -10.62 25.88 -2.32
N ASP A 118 -9.65 24.98 -2.19
CA ASP A 118 -9.68 23.73 -2.93
C ASP A 118 -10.81 22.83 -2.40
N VAL A 119 -11.83 22.60 -3.23
CA VAL A 119 -12.93 21.66 -2.95
C VAL A 119 -12.50 20.28 -3.40
N PHE A 120 -12.01 19.47 -2.46
CA PHE A 120 -11.62 18.09 -2.71
C PHE A 120 -12.69 17.12 -2.19
N PRO A 121 -12.88 15.95 -2.82
CA PRO A 121 -13.60 14.86 -2.18
C PRO A 121 -12.95 14.61 -0.81
N MET A 122 -13.81 14.58 0.21
CA MET A 122 -13.38 14.51 1.60
C MET A 122 -12.68 13.18 1.94
N LEU A 123 -12.85 12.17 1.08
CA LEU A 123 -12.36 10.82 1.26
C LEU A 123 -11.80 10.25 -0.05
N GLU A 124 -10.68 9.55 0.06
CA GLU A 124 -10.07 8.78 -1.04
C GLU A 124 -10.81 7.45 -1.26
N PRO A 125 -10.76 6.84 -2.47
CA PRO A 125 -11.42 5.56 -2.76
C PRO A 125 -11.19 4.45 -1.73
N LEU A 126 -9.95 4.32 -1.22
CA LEU A 126 -9.61 3.31 -0.23
C LEU A 126 -10.34 3.50 1.11
N GLU A 127 -10.71 4.72 1.48
CA GLU A 127 -11.34 5.04 2.77
C GLU A 127 -12.81 4.59 2.84
N TYR A 128 -13.41 4.23 1.70
CA TYR A 128 -14.73 3.59 1.64
C TYR A 128 -14.69 2.08 1.93
N ARG A 129 -13.50 1.47 2.06
CA ARG A 129 -13.35 0.05 2.39
C ARG A 129 -13.16 -0.09 3.89
N ALA A 130 -14.10 -0.79 4.55
CA ALA A 130 -14.09 -0.96 6.02
C ALA A 130 -12.75 -1.46 6.58
N TRP A 131 -12.10 -2.39 5.87
CA TRP A 131 -10.81 -2.95 6.26
C TRP A 131 -9.66 -1.92 6.26
N ALA A 132 -9.71 -0.88 5.42
CA ALA A 132 -8.65 0.12 5.33
C ALA A 132 -8.42 0.88 6.64
N LEU A 133 -9.46 0.99 7.49
CA LEU A 133 -9.32 1.61 8.80
C LEU A 133 -8.42 0.77 9.73
N GLU A 134 -8.58 -0.56 9.73
CA GLU A 134 -7.76 -1.47 10.52
C GLU A 134 -6.29 -1.39 10.09
N GLU A 135 -6.04 -1.39 8.78
CA GLU A 135 -4.69 -1.28 8.21
C GLU A 135 -4.01 0.01 8.69
N ARG A 136 -4.74 1.13 8.67
CA ARG A 136 -4.23 2.45 9.07
C ARG A 136 -3.95 2.55 10.56
N LEU A 137 -4.84 2.02 11.40
CA LEU A 137 -4.72 2.14 12.85
C LEU A 137 -3.62 1.25 13.44
N LEU A 138 -3.39 0.08 12.85
CA LEU A 138 -2.41 -0.88 13.35
C LEU A 138 -1.01 -0.65 12.79
N ALA A 139 -0.89 0.02 11.65
CA ALA A 139 0.40 0.30 11.02
C ALA A 139 1.33 1.13 11.92
N ARG A 140 2.57 0.65 12.11
CA ARG A 140 3.63 1.44 12.77
C ARG A 140 4.06 2.63 11.93
N GLN A 141 4.18 2.40 10.62
CA GLN A 141 4.37 3.44 9.61
C GLN A 141 3.33 3.20 8.52
N TYR A 142 2.67 4.27 8.10
CA TYR A 142 1.62 4.23 7.10
C TYR A 142 1.93 5.26 6.01
N LEU A 143 2.14 4.79 4.78
CA LEU A 143 2.38 5.62 3.62
C LEU A 143 1.17 5.56 2.70
N ALA A 144 0.39 6.63 2.64
CA ALA A 144 -0.80 6.73 1.82
C ALA A 144 -0.53 7.58 0.57
N ILE A 145 -0.85 7.02 -0.59
CA ILE A 145 -0.71 7.67 -1.89
C ILE A 145 -2.12 8.08 -2.35
N GLY A 146 -2.49 9.33 -2.07
CA GLY A 146 -3.81 9.89 -2.40
C GLY A 146 -3.87 10.64 -3.74
N SER A 147 -5.04 11.14 -4.07
CA SER A 147 -5.32 11.95 -5.26
C SER A 147 -4.70 13.34 -5.19
N TYR A 148 -4.43 13.84 -3.98
CA TYR A 148 -4.01 15.22 -3.70
C TYR A 148 -2.69 15.35 -2.95
N ASP A 149 -2.33 14.33 -2.19
CA ASP A 149 -1.12 14.30 -1.40
C ASP A 149 -0.54 12.89 -1.30
N THR A 150 0.66 12.82 -0.74
CA THR A 150 1.20 11.56 -0.24
C THR A 150 1.52 11.79 1.21
N THR A 151 0.79 11.09 2.07
CA THR A 151 0.87 11.24 3.51
C THR A 151 1.72 10.13 4.08
N TRP A 152 2.54 10.49 5.05
CA TRP A 152 3.30 9.53 5.84
C TRP A 152 2.97 9.77 7.31
N ALA A 153 2.55 8.71 7.99
CA ALA A 153 2.30 8.72 9.42
C ALA A 153 3.18 7.67 10.09
N CYS A 154 3.66 7.97 11.30
CA CYS A 154 4.46 7.05 12.09
C CYS A 154 4.05 7.13 13.56
N THR A 155 3.79 5.99 14.18
CA THR A 155 3.41 5.92 15.61
C THR A 155 4.59 6.12 16.55
N THR A 156 5.82 6.05 16.04
CA THR A 156 7.06 6.27 16.81
C THR A 156 7.78 7.58 16.48
N CYS A 157 7.45 8.23 15.35
CA CYS A 157 7.96 9.55 14.97
C CYS A 157 6.79 10.52 14.84
N SER A 158 6.47 11.21 15.93
CA SER A 158 5.81 12.51 15.88
C SER A 158 6.80 13.55 15.35
N ALA A 159 6.85 13.72 14.03
CA ALA A 159 7.45 14.91 13.44
C ALA A 159 6.35 15.97 13.28
N CYS A 160 6.35 16.94 14.20
CA CYS A 160 5.65 18.22 14.02
C CYS A 160 6.39 19.09 13.00
#